data_AF-A0A7J3QFZ0-F1
#
_entry.id   AF-A0A7J3QFZ0-F1
#
_cell.length_a   1.000
_cell.length_b   1.000
_cell.length_c   1.000
_cell.angle_alpha   90.00
_cell.angle_beta   90.00
_cell.angle_gamma   90.00
#
_symmetry.space_group_name_H-M   'P 1'
#
loop_
_entity.id
_entity.type
_entity.pdbx_description
1 polymer ?
#
loop_
_entity_poly.entity_id
_entity_poly.type
_entity_poly.pdbx_seq_one_letter_code
_entity_poly.pdbx_strand_id
1 'polypeptide(L)'
;KRLISVSHLVTPNINEAEALSGMRIRSPEDAERAAREILRMGAGAVLLKGGHLRSRRIVDVFARGRRIERLEEERLPVDRLHGTGCTLSAAVTAELAKGKPLPEAVRSARSFVRSAIEQALEVGGGARPVNQMAHLWLEAERGRLMEEVWIAAKLLESCREFADLIPEVGTNIAAVLPGARRPDQTIGLSGRIVRVAGRPLVTGFPQAGGSEHVANFVLTAHRLDPEVRAGMNIRFSEEVLAACRRLGLSVGSFSREREPPGVKTMVWGIEEVHRKLGRVPDVVFDRGGIGKEPMVRLLGGSPLEVARLAIKIVRMIKG
;
A
#
# COMPACT_ATOMS: atom_id res chain seq x y z
N LYS A 1 40.92 6.67 -7.23
CA LYS A 1 40.98 6.87 -8.70
C LYS A 1 41.04 5.55 -9.48
N ARG A 2 41.92 4.58 -9.14
CA ARG A 2 42.09 3.32 -9.90
C ARG A 2 40.81 2.48 -10.12
N LEU A 3 39.85 2.52 -9.18
CA LEU A 3 38.58 1.78 -9.32
C LEU A 3 37.58 2.49 -10.24
N ILE A 4 37.59 3.82 -10.27
CA ILE A 4 36.56 4.61 -10.97
C ILE A 4 36.63 4.39 -12.48
N SER A 5 37.84 4.35 -13.03
CA SER A 5 38.08 4.17 -14.47
C SER A 5 37.69 2.79 -15.01
N VAL A 6 37.49 1.81 -14.13
CA VAL A 6 37.07 0.44 -14.50
C VAL A 6 35.64 0.12 -14.05
N SER A 7 34.98 1.04 -13.36
CA SER A 7 33.61 0.86 -12.88
C SER A 7 32.59 1.08 -14.00
N HIS A 8 31.73 0.09 -14.23
CA HIS A 8 30.56 0.25 -15.10
C HIS A 8 29.56 1.28 -14.54
N LEU A 9 29.41 1.34 -13.21
CA LEU A 9 28.64 2.33 -12.47
C LEU A 9 29.35 2.68 -11.16
N VAL A 10 29.39 3.97 -10.81
CA VAL A 10 29.80 4.46 -9.49
C VAL A 10 28.58 5.06 -8.79
N THR A 11 28.34 4.72 -7.52
CA THR A 11 27.12 5.12 -6.79
C THR A 11 27.41 6.02 -5.58
N PRO A 12 28.05 7.20 -5.73
CA PRO A 12 28.47 8.01 -4.59
C PRO A 12 27.27 8.64 -3.88
N ASN A 13 27.31 8.75 -2.55
CA ASN A 13 26.46 9.70 -1.81
C ASN A 13 26.99 11.14 -1.96
N ILE A 14 26.33 12.12 -1.36
CA ILE A 14 26.74 13.53 -1.47
C ILE A 14 28.18 13.73 -0.97
N ASN A 15 28.49 13.27 0.25
CA ASN A 15 29.83 13.47 0.84
C ASN A 15 30.93 12.80 0.00
N GLU A 16 30.67 11.59 -0.50
CA GLU A 16 31.56 10.88 -1.42
C GLU A 16 31.71 11.62 -2.74
N ALA A 17 30.62 12.16 -3.31
CA ALA A 17 30.65 12.91 -4.55
C ALA A 17 31.37 14.25 -4.42
N GLU A 18 31.21 14.95 -3.29
CA GLU A 18 31.99 16.16 -2.99
C GLU A 18 33.49 15.84 -2.92
N ALA A 19 33.87 14.75 -2.23
CA ALA A 19 35.25 14.32 -2.14
C ALA A 19 35.86 13.91 -3.50
N LEU A 20 35.06 13.27 -4.37
CA LEU A 20 35.51 12.83 -5.69
C LEU A 20 35.58 13.97 -6.72
N SER A 21 34.59 14.86 -6.72
CA SER A 21 34.50 15.99 -7.67
C SER A 21 35.30 17.22 -7.24
N GLY A 22 35.62 17.35 -5.95
CA GLY A 22 36.20 18.57 -5.38
C GLY A 22 35.20 19.73 -5.30
N MET A 23 33.91 19.48 -5.50
CA MET A 23 32.84 20.48 -5.51
C MET A 23 31.96 20.36 -4.26
N ARG A 24 31.41 21.48 -3.79
CA ARG A 24 30.30 21.45 -2.82
C ARG A 24 28.98 21.25 -3.54
N ILE A 25 28.12 20.42 -2.98
CA ILE A 25 26.82 20.04 -3.57
C ILE A 25 25.70 20.55 -2.65
N ARG A 26 25.02 21.62 -3.05
CA ARG A 26 23.92 22.22 -2.29
C ARG A 26 22.59 22.18 -3.03
N SER A 27 22.61 21.83 -4.30
CA SER A 27 21.45 21.77 -5.18
C SER A 27 21.51 20.55 -6.13
N PRO A 28 20.37 20.15 -6.72
CA PRO A 28 20.35 19.16 -7.80
C PRO A 28 21.26 19.54 -8.98
N GLU A 29 21.36 20.83 -9.30
CA GLU A 29 22.21 21.35 -10.37
C GLU A 29 23.71 21.15 -10.03
N ASP A 30 24.09 21.30 -8.76
CA ASP A 30 25.46 20.99 -8.31
C ASP A 30 25.76 19.50 -8.41
N ALA A 31 24.78 18.66 -8.05
CA ALA A 31 24.90 17.21 -8.16
C ALA A 31 25.10 16.76 -9.62
N GLU A 32 24.43 17.40 -10.59
CA GLU A 32 24.69 17.15 -12.01
C GLU A 32 26.10 17.52 -12.43
N ARG A 33 26.61 18.68 -11.98
CA ARG A 33 27.99 19.09 -12.29
C ARG A 33 29.00 18.14 -11.67
N ALA A 34 28.81 17.76 -10.40
CA ALA A 34 29.65 16.79 -9.72
C ALA A 34 29.61 15.41 -10.42
N ALA A 35 28.44 14.94 -10.86
CA ALA A 35 28.32 13.68 -11.61
C ALA A 35 29.09 13.73 -12.93
N ARG A 36 29.09 14.87 -13.64
CA ARG A 36 29.93 15.08 -14.84
C ARG A 36 31.42 15.01 -14.53
N GLU A 37 31.88 15.64 -13.44
CA GLU A 37 33.29 15.55 -13.04
C GLU A 37 33.70 14.10 -12.74
N ILE A 38 32.85 13.36 -12.02
CA ILE A 38 33.13 11.96 -11.69
C ILE A 38 33.13 11.08 -12.96
N LEU A 39 32.26 11.34 -13.93
CA LEU A 39 32.31 10.69 -15.24
C LEU A 39 33.64 10.94 -15.97
N ARG A 40 34.16 12.18 -15.93
CA ARG A 40 35.46 12.52 -16.55
C ARG A 40 36.65 11.78 -15.93
N MET A 41 36.49 11.23 -14.72
CA MET A 41 37.49 10.36 -14.10
C MET A 41 37.54 8.95 -14.72
N GLY A 42 36.66 8.64 -15.69
CA GLY A 42 36.65 7.39 -16.45
C GLY A 42 35.53 6.41 -16.07
N ALA A 43 34.57 6.81 -15.23
CA ALA A 43 33.43 5.96 -14.91
C ALA A 43 32.54 5.71 -16.12
N GLY A 44 32.05 4.47 -16.30
CA GLY A 44 31.08 4.15 -17.35
C GLY A 44 29.73 4.86 -17.15
N ALA A 45 29.33 5.04 -15.89
CA ALA A 45 28.16 5.78 -15.45
C ALA A 45 28.30 6.22 -13.99
N VAL A 46 27.50 7.21 -13.56
CA VAL A 46 27.43 7.69 -12.17
C VAL A 46 25.97 7.74 -11.73
N LEU A 47 25.68 7.21 -10.53
CA LEU A 47 24.41 7.39 -9.82
C LEU A 47 24.69 8.10 -8.49
N LEU A 48 24.60 9.43 -8.51
CA LEU A 48 24.82 10.26 -7.34
C LEU A 48 23.54 10.31 -6.50
N LYS A 49 23.61 9.83 -5.25
CA LYS A 49 22.46 9.72 -4.34
C LYS A 49 22.24 11.04 -3.59
N GLY A 50 21.08 11.65 -3.78
CA GLY A 50 20.74 12.97 -3.22
C GLY A 50 20.06 12.94 -1.85
N GLY A 51 19.92 11.76 -1.22
CA GLY A 51 19.20 11.57 0.05
C GLY A 51 19.65 12.43 1.25
N HIS A 52 20.77 13.15 1.15
CA HIS A 52 21.29 14.05 2.20
C HIS A 52 20.84 15.51 2.03
N LEU A 53 20.24 15.90 0.89
CA LEU A 53 19.66 17.25 0.72
C LEU A 53 18.35 17.38 1.54
N ARG A 54 18.20 18.48 2.27
CA ARG A 54 16.97 18.77 3.05
C ARG A 54 15.83 19.20 2.13
N SER A 55 15.12 18.22 1.58
CA SER A 55 13.96 18.42 0.72
C SER A 55 12.90 17.34 0.92
N ARG A 56 11.64 17.67 0.63
CA ARG A 56 10.51 16.71 0.64
C ARG A 56 10.65 15.60 -0.40
N ARG A 57 11.42 15.84 -1.47
CA ARG A 57 11.76 14.87 -2.50
C ARG A 57 13.23 14.51 -2.44
N ILE A 58 13.56 13.24 -2.67
CA ILE A 58 14.92 12.78 -2.91
C ILE A 58 15.17 12.89 -4.40
N VAL A 59 16.27 13.52 -4.78
CA VAL A 59 16.68 13.70 -6.18
C VAL A 59 18.03 13.02 -6.37
N ASP A 60 18.02 11.83 -6.96
CA ASP A 60 19.26 11.19 -7.40
C ASP A 60 19.60 11.64 -8.82
N VAL A 61 20.88 11.67 -9.17
CA VAL A 61 21.35 12.02 -10.52
C VAL A 61 21.99 10.80 -11.16
N PHE A 62 21.41 10.33 -12.26
CA PHE A 62 22.00 9.30 -13.11
C PHE A 62 22.66 9.95 -14.33
N ALA A 63 23.95 9.71 -14.53
CA ALA A 63 24.73 10.28 -15.62
C ALA A 63 25.46 9.17 -16.39
N ARG A 64 25.36 9.20 -17.73
CA ARG A 64 26.05 8.26 -18.62
C ARG A 64 26.36 8.94 -19.96
N GLY A 65 27.64 9.02 -20.31
CA GLY A 65 28.09 9.76 -21.48
C GLY A 65 27.63 11.22 -21.42
N ARG A 66 26.87 11.68 -22.42
CA ARG A 66 26.28 13.03 -22.45
C ARG A 66 24.91 13.14 -21.78
N ARG A 67 24.29 12.01 -21.43
CA ARG A 67 22.93 11.98 -20.86
C ARG A 67 22.99 12.11 -19.35
N ILE A 68 22.09 12.92 -18.81
CA ILE A 68 21.86 13.11 -17.38
C ILE A 68 20.35 13.05 -17.15
N GLU A 69 19.96 12.31 -16.12
CA GLU A 69 18.58 12.11 -15.72
C GLU A 69 18.46 12.36 -14.22
N ARG A 70 17.49 13.19 -13.83
CA ARG A 70 17.07 13.32 -12.42
C ARG A 70 16.07 12.23 -12.12
N LEU A 71 16.36 11.48 -11.07
CA LEU A 71 15.57 10.38 -10.59
C LEU A 71 14.91 10.82 -9.27
N GLU A 72 13.68 11.29 -9.37
CA GLU A 72 12.98 11.90 -8.23
C GLU A 72 12.04 10.91 -7.55
N GLU A 73 12.01 10.95 -6.22
CA GLU A 73 11.05 10.20 -5.42
C GLU A 73 10.63 10.96 -4.16
N GLU A 74 9.50 10.57 -3.59
CA GLU A 74 9.06 11.10 -2.30
C GLU A 74 9.97 10.58 -1.18
N ARG A 75 10.39 11.48 -0.28
CA ARG A 75 11.14 11.11 0.92
C ARG A 75 10.21 10.36 1.88
N LEU A 76 10.57 9.13 2.21
CA LEU A 76 9.84 8.37 3.22
C LEU A 76 10.09 8.96 4.61
N PRO A 77 9.07 9.02 5.48
CA PRO A 77 9.19 9.53 6.86
C PRO A 77 9.82 8.47 7.77
N VAL A 78 11.05 8.07 7.45
CA VAL A 78 11.80 7.05 8.19
C VAL A 78 13.15 7.63 8.58
N ASP A 79 13.43 7.65 9.89
CA ASP A 79 14.65 8.20 10.45
C ASP A 79 15.70 7.12 10.69
N ARG A 80 16.98 7.52 10.63
CA ARG A 80 18.17 6.72 10.99
C ARG A 80 18.18 5.33 10.35
N LEU A 81 18.30 5.27 9.03
CA LEU A 81 18.41 4.02 8.28
C LEU A 81 19.87 3.57 8.13
N HIS A 82 20.07 2.25 8.14
CA HIS A 82 21.34 1.62 7.83
C HIS A 82 21.21 0.69 6.60
N GLY A 83 22.26 0.66 5.77
CA GLY A 83 22.36 -0.30 4.65
C GLY A 83 21.71 0.12 3.33
N THR A 84 21.15 1.32 3.20
CA THR A 84 20.52 1.80 1.95
C THR A 84 21.50 1.81 0.77
N GLY A 85 22.71 2.33 0.98
CA GLY A 85 23.75 2.43 -0.05
C GLY A 85 24.26 1.07 -0.54
N CYS A 86 24.59 0.17 0.39
CA CYS A 86 25.06 -1.18 0.06
C CYS A 86 23.97 -2.01 -0.63
N THR A 87 22.72 -1.87 -0.17
CA THR A 87 21.58 -2.54 -0.79
C THR A 87 21.36 -2.03 -2.21
N LEU A 88 21.49 -0.72 -2.45
CA LEU A 88 21.36 -0.15 -3.80
C LEU A 88 22.43 -0.68 -4.75
N SER A 89 23.71 -0.63 -4.37
CA SER A 89 24.79 -1.09 -5.24
C SER A 89 24.73 -2.60 -5.50
N ALA A 90 24.39 -3.40 -4.48
CA ALA A 90 24.18 -4.84 -4.62
C ALA A 90 22.98 -5.14 -5.55
N ALA A 91 21.86 -4.45 -5.39
CA ALA A 91 20.68 -4.64 -6.22
C ALA A 91 20.95 -4.25 -7.69
N VAL A 92 21.65 -3.13 -7.95
CA VAL A 92 22.03 -2.78 -9.33
C VAL A 92 22.93 -3.88 -9.94
N THR A 93 23.91 -4.35 -9.17
CA THR A 93 24.83 -5.40 -9.63
C THR A 93 24.08 -6.69 -9.97
N ALA A 94 23.12 -7.10 -9.13
CA ALA A 94 22.29 -8.28 -9.37
C ALA A 94 21.40 -8.12 -10.62
N GLU A 95 20.79 -6.95 -10.83
CA GLU A 95 19.96 -6.70 -12.02
C GLU A 95 20.78 -6.65 -13.32
N LEU A 96 21.99 -6.11 -13.27
CA LEU A 96 22.94 -6.19 -14.39
C LEU A 96 23.35 -7.64 -14.69
N ALA A 97 23.60 -8.45 -13.65
CA ALA A 97 23.94 -9.86 -13.81
C ALA A 97 22.77 -10.68 -14.43
N LYS A 98 21.52 -10.25 -14.21
CA LYS A 98 20.32 -10.79 -14.88
C LYS A 98 20.18 -10.33 -16.35
N GLY A 99 21.10 -9.52 -16.85
CA GLY A 99 21.11 -9.02 -18.22
C GLY A 99 20.30 -7.74 -18.45
N LYS A 100 19.82 -7.06 -17.41
CA LYS A 100 19.07 -5.81 -17.60
C LYS A 100 19.98 -4.68 -18.09
N PRO A 101 19.50 -3.81 -19.00
CA PRO A 101 20.20 -2.58 -19.35
C PRO A 101 20.42 -1.70 -18.11
N LEU A 102 21.58 -1.04 -18.02
CA LEU A 102 21.96 -0.26 -16.83
C LEU A 102 20.89 0.74 -16.33
N PRO A 103 20.23 1.55 -17.17
CA PRO A 103 19.17 2.45 -16.69
C PRO A 103 18.00 1.70 -16.05
N GLU A 104 17.61 0.55 -16.60
CA GLU A 104 16.55 -0.30 -16.05
C GLU A 104 16.99 -1.02 -14.78
N ALA A 105 18.24 -1.45 -14.70
CA ALA A 105 18.84 -2.02 -13.49
C ALA A 105 18.83 -1.01 -12.34
N VAL A 106 19.19 0.26 -12.61
CA VAL A 106 19.12 1.35 -11.63
C VAL A 106 17.68 1.59 -11.16
N ARG A 107 16.71 1.69 -12.08
CA ARG A 107 15.30 1.88 -11.71
C ARG A 107 14.76 0.70 -10.89
N SER A 108 15.08 -0.53 -11.28
CA SER A 108 14.70 -1.75 -10.55
C SER A 108 15.29 -1.77 -9.13
N ALA A 109 16.59 -1.45 -9.01
CA ALA A 109 17.28 -1.38 -7.72
C ALA A 109 16.72 -0.27 -6.81
N ARG A 110 16.35 0.89 -7.35
CA ARG A 110 15.69 1.95 -6.57
C ARG A 110 14.34 1.49 -6.02
N SER A 111 13.52 0.81 -6.83
CA SER A 111 12.26 0.22 -6.37
C SER A 111 12.47 -0.83 -5.27
N PHE A 112 13.49 -1.69 -5.43
CA PHE A 112 13.87 -2.69 -4.43
C PHE A 112 14.29 -2.05 -3.11
N VAL A 113 15.19 -1.06 -3.15
CA VAL A 113 15.65 -0.34 -1.94
C VAL A 113 14.52 0.43 -1.28
N ARG A 114 13.63 1.04 -2.07
CA ARG A 114 12.44 1.71 -1.53
C ARG A 114 11.58 0.75 -0.72
N SER A 115 11.28 -0.42 -1.27
CA SER A 115 10.52 -1.47 -0.56
C SER A 115 11.25 -1.93 0.72
N ALA A 116 12.57 -2.07 0.65
CA ALA A 116 13.40 -2.44 1.80
C ALA A 116 13.42 -1.36 2.91
N ILE A 117 13.31 -0.08 2.54
CA ILE A 117 13.19 1.04 3.49
C ILE A 117 11.79 1.09 4.10
N GLU A 118 10.74 0.92 3.29
CA GLU A 118 9.34 0.93 3.77
C GLU A 118 9.08 -0.17 4.80
N GLN A 119 9.78 -1.30 4.67
CA GLN A 119 9.69 -2.45 5.59
C GLN A 119 10.91 -2.55 6.52
N ALA A 120 11.62 -1.45 6.78
CA ALA A 120 12.81 -1.44 7.63
C ALA A 120 12.50 -1.98 9.03
N LEU A 121 13.42 -2.79 9.56
CA LEU A 121 13.20 -3.55 10.79
C LEU A 121 13.46 -2.67 12.03
N GLU A 122 12.72 -2.92 13.10
CA GLU A 122 12.91 -2.29 14.41
C GLU A 122 13.66 -3.26 15.31
N VAL A 123 14.99 -3.24 15.21
CA VAL A 123 15.88 -4.16 15.96
C VAL A 123 16.89 -3.36 16.76
N GLY A 124 16.91 -3.57 18.07
CA GLY A 124 17.78 -2.84 19.00
C GLY A 124 17.42 -1.35 19.14
N GLY A 125 18.33 -0.56 19.72
CA GLY A 125 18.14 0.90 19.93
C GLY A 125 18.86 1.81 18.92
N GLY A 126 19.47 1.21 17.88
CA GLY A 126 20.32 1.91 16.91
C GLY A 126 19.60 2.36 15.63
N ALA A 127 20.36 2.53 14.55
CA ALA A 127 19.80 2.78 13.22
C ALA A 127 19.03 1.54 12.72
N ARG A 128 17.87 1.77 12.10
CA ARG A 128 17.00 0.71 11.55
C ARG A 128 17.62 0.12 10.29
N PRO A 129 17.94 -1.19 10.25
CA PRO A 129 18.40 -1.82 9.02
C PRO A 129 17.24 -1.90 8.01
N VAL A 130 17.55 -1.62 6.74
CA VAL A 130 16.61 -1.91 5.65
C VAL A 130 16.35 -3.42 5.55
N ASN A 131 15.14 -3.80 5.15
CA ASN A 131 14.76 -5.20 4.99
C ASN A 131 14.97 -5.67 3.55
N GLN A 132 16.08 -6.33 3.26
CA GLN A 132 16.38 -6.84 1.91
C GLN A 132 15.42 -7.96 1.47
N MET A 133 14.71 -8.59 2.41
CA MET A 133 13.69 -9.60 2.13
C MET A 133 12.30 -9.00 1.86
N ALA A 134 12.14 -7.68 1.97
CA ALA A 134 10.84 -7.01 1.86
C ALA A 134 10.08 -7.39 0.59
N HIS A 135 10.77 -7.43 -0.56
CA HIS A 135 10.14 -7.80 -1.84
C HIS A 135 9.55 -9.21 -1.81
N LEU A 136 10.36 -10.20 -1.39
CA LEU A 136 9.94 -11.60 -1.33
C LEU A 136 8.80 -11.81 -0.33
N TRP A 137 8.89 -11.15 0.83
CA TRP A 137 7.87 -11.24 1.86
C TRP A 137 6.54 -10.62 1.40
N LEU A 138 6.58 -9.43 0.78
CA LEU A 138 5.39 -8.78 0.24
C LEU A 138 4.75 -9.57 -0.90
N GLU A 139 5.55 -10.22 -1.76
CA GLU A 139 5.03 -11.11 -2.81
C GLU A 139 4.37 -12.36 -2.21
N ALA A 140 4.99 -12.99 -1.22
CA ALA A 140 4.40 -14.13 -0.52
C ALA A 140 3.09 -13.75 0.18
N GLU A 141 3.08 -12.62 0.88
CA GLU A 141 1.88 -12.12 1.57
C GLU A 141 0.78 -11.73 0.59
N ARG A 142 1.14 -11.20 -0.58
CA ARG A 142 0.18 -10.96 -1.68
C ARG A 142 -0.50 -12.25 -2.11
N GLY A 143 0.28 -13.31 -2.34
CA GLY A 143 -0.26 -14.63 -2.69
C GLY A 143 -1.22 -15.18 -1.63
N ARG A 144 -0.80 -15.17 -0.36
CA ARG A 144 -1.65 -15.62 0.76
C ARG A 144 -2.93 -14.81 0.87
N LEU A 145 -2.85 -13.49 0.76
CA LEU A 145 -4.02 -12.63 0.90
C LEU A 145 -4.99 -12.77 -0.29
N MET A 146 -4.48 -13.03 -1.50
CA MET A 146 -5.31 -13.41 -2.66
C MET A 146 -6.06 -14.71 -2.42
N GLU A 147 -5.37 -15.74 -1.92
CA GLU A 147 -6.01 -17.01 -1.55
C GLU A 147 -7.07 -16.81 -0.46
N GLU A 148 -6.76 -16.06 0.59
CA GLU A 148 -7.68 -15.83 1.70
C GLU A 148 -8.95 -15.07 1.27
N VAL A 149 -8.80 -14.02 0.46
CA VAL A 149 -9.94 -13.29 -0.15
C VAL A 149 -10.76 -14.23 -1.03
N TRP A 150 -10.13 -15.15 -1.78
CA TRP A 150 -10.85 -16.14 -2.57
C TRP A 150 -11.67 -17.09 -1.71
N ILE A 151 -11.07 -17.66 -0.66
CA ILE A 151 -11.74 -18.59 0.25
C ILE A 151 -12.90 -17.87 0.94
N ALA A 152 -12.71 -16.64 1.40
CA ALA A 152 -13.76 -15.82 1.99
C ALA A 152 -14.92 -15.57 1.01
N ALA A 153 -14.62 -15.22 -0.25
CA ALA A 153 -15.63 -15.02 -1.28
C ALA A 153 -16.40 -16.32 -1.59
N LYS A 154 -15.70 -17.46 -1.68
CA LYS A 154 -16.32 -18.77 -1.93
C LYS A 154 -17.14 -19.28 -0.75
N LEU A 155 -16.71 -18.98 0.47
CA LEU A 155 -17.51 -19.25 1.67
C LEU A 155 -18.85 -18.51 1.61
N LEU A 156 -18.85 -17.23 1.23
CA LEU A 156 -20.07 -16.44 1.05
C LEU A 156 -20.93 -16.96 -0.11
N GLU A 157 -20.31 -17.36 -1.23
CA GLU A 157 -20.99 -17.97 -2.38
C GLU A 157 -21.77 -19.23 -1.99
N SER A 158 -21.17 -20.06 -1.13
CA SER A 158 -21.78 -21.30 -0.65
C SER A 158 -22.94 -21.09 0.35
N CYS A 159 -23.08 -19.88 0.92
CA CYS A 159 -24.12 -19.54 1.89
C CYS A 159 -25.33 -18.94 1.18
N ARG A 160 -26.36 -19.73 0.88
CA ARG A 160 -27.54 -19.27 0.13
C ARG A 160 -28.21 -18.05 0.78
N GLU A 161 -28.27 -18.03 2.10
CA GLU A 161 -28.87 -16.96 2.91
C GLU A 161 -28.14 -15.63 2.71
N PHE A 162 -26.84 -15.65 2.42
CA PHE A 162 -26.06 -14.44 2.21
C PHE A 162 -26.61 -13.56 1.08
N ALA A 163 -27.40 -14.12 0.15
CA ALA A 163 -28.08 -13.36 -0.90
C ALA A 163 -28.93 -12.19 -0.37
N ASP A 164 -29.43 -12.30 0.86
CA ASP A 164 -30.26 -11.27 1.50
C ASP A 164 -29.43 -10.09 2.02
N LEU A 165 -28.13 -10.27 2.21
CA LEU A 165 -27.19 -9.23 2.59
C LEU A 165 -26.51 -8.56 1.38
N ILE A 166 -26.84 -8.94 0.14
CA ILE A 166 -26.22 -8.36 -1.05
C ILE A 166 -26.95 -7.06 -1.45
N PRO A 167 -26.28 -5.89 -1.48
CA PRO A 167 -26.86 -4.64 -1.95
C PRO A 167 -27.05 -4.67 -3.47
N GLU A 168 -27.82 -3.74 -4.03
CA GLU A 168 -28.06 -3.69 -5.48
C GLU A 168 -26.76 -3.44 -6.26
N VAL A 169 -25.83 -2.67 -5.69
CA VAL A 169 -24.49 -2.49 -6.26
C VAL A 169 -23.56 -3.70 -6.10
N GLY A 170 -24.00 -4.78 -5.44
CA GLY A 170 -23.19 -5.95 -5.12
C GLY A 170 -22.20 -5.75 -3.96
N THR A 171 -21.80 -6.86 -3.36
CA THR A 171 -20.82 -6.89 -2.26
C THR A 171 -19.41 -7.08 -2.80
N ASN A 172 -18.43 -6.40 -2.20
CA ASN A 172 -17.03 -6.72 -2.38
C ASN A 172 -16.38 -6.87 -1.00
N ILE A 173 -15.33 -7.69 -0.93
CA ILE A 173 -14.50 -7.93 0.24
C ILE A 173 -13.07 -7.60 -0.14
N ALA A 174 -12.40 -6.82 0.70
CA ALA A 174 -11.02 -6.43 0.47
C ALA A 174 -10.20 -6.51 1.75
N ALA A 175 -8.90 -6.72 1.59
CA ALA A 175 -7.94 -6.70 2.68
C ALA A 175 -6.64 -6.00 2.28
N VAL A 176 -5.93 -5.50 3.28
CA VAL A 176 -4.73 -4.68 3.11
C VAL A 176 -3.47 -5.53 3.27
N LEU A 177 -2.47 -5.26 2.43
CA LEU A 177 -1.12 -5.80 2.64
C LEU A 177 -0.46 -5.09 3.83
N PRO A 178 0.52 -5.73 4.49
CA PRO A 178 1.28 -5.08 5.54
C PRO A 178 1.96 -3.80 5.06
N GLY A 179 1.78 -2.71 5.80
CA GLY A 179 2.33 -1.40 5.45
C GLY A 179 1.64 -0.73 4.25
N ALA A 180 0.47 -1.22 3.82
CA ALA A 180 -0.27 -0.63 2.71
C ALA A 180 -0.66 0.83 2.99
N ARG A 181 -0.34 1.70 2.04
CA ARG A 181 -0.69 3.13 2.06
C ARG A 181 -1.59 3.53 0.91
N ARG A 182 -1.72 2.69 -0.11
CA ARG A 182 -2.46 2.98 -1.34
C ARG A 182 -3.44 1.87 -1.70
N PRO A 183 -4.54 2.18 -2.44
CA PRO A 183 -5.52 1.18 -2.85
C PRO A 183 -4.95 0.00 -3.63
N ASP A 184 -3.90 0.19 -4.44
CA ASP A 184 -3.25 -0.88 -5.19
C ASP A 184 -2.40 -1.84 -4.32
N GLN A 185 -2.22 -1.51 -3.04
CA GLN A 185 -1.61 -2.38 -2.03
C GLN A 185 -2.67 -3.13 -1.20
N THR A 186 -3.89 -3.25 -1.73
CA THR A 186 -4.97 -4.07 -1.16
C THR A 186 -5.31 -5.18 -2.13
N ILE A 187 -5.89 -6.28 -1.63
CA ILE A 187 -6.49 -7.33 -2.44
C ILE A 187 -7.99 -7.25 -2.29
N GLY A 188 -8.72 -7.24 -3.40
CA GLY A 188 -10.18 -7.37 -3.42
C GLY A 188 -10.64 -8.08 -4.68
N LEU A 189 -11.94 -8.36 -4.80
CA LEU A 189 -12.49 -9.00 -6.01
C LEU A 189 -12.52 -8.02 -7.17
N SER A 190 -12.03 -8.43 -8.35
CA SER A 190 -12.08 -7.64 -9.59
C SER A 190 -13.51 -7.42 -10.11
N GLY A 191 -14.43 -8.32 -9.75
CA GLY A 191 -15.88 -8.12 -9.86
C GLY A 191 -16.50 -7.92 -8.47
N ARG A 192 -17.61 -8.60 -8.21
CA ARG A 192 -18.39 -8.52 -6.97
C ARG A 192 -19.11 -9.82 -6.67
N ILE A 193 -19.56 -9.98 -5.44
CA ILE A 193 -20.57 -10.97 -5.09
C ILE A 193 -21.95 -10.34 -5.37
N VAL A 194 -22.70 -10.93 -6.28
CA VAL A 194 -24.00 -10.43 -6.75
C VAL A 194 -25.10 -11.46 -6.49
N ARG A 195 -26.36 -11.00 -6.46
CA ARG A 195 -27.52 -11.89 -6.32
C ARG A 195 -28.00 -12.34 -7.70
N VAL A 196 -27.95 -13.65 -7.97
CA VAL A 196 -28.47 -14.27 -9.19
C VAL A 196 -29.45 -15.37 -8.81
N ALA A 197 -30.71 -15.24 -9.25
CA ALA A 197 -31.79 -16.19 -8.94
C ALA A 197 -31.88 -16.54 -7.42
N GLY A 198 -31.76 -15.53 -6.56
CA GLY A 198 -31.83 -15.70 -5.10
C GLY A 198 -30.62 -16.41 -4.48
N ARG A 199 -29.48 -16.47 -5.17
CA ARG A 199 -28.23 -17.03 -4.67
C ARG A 199 -27.08 -16.03 -4.84
N PRO A 200 -26.08 -16.05 -3.96
CA PRO A 200 -24.84 -15.31 -4.20
C PRO A 200 -24.07 -15.93 -5.37
N LEU A 201 -23.43 -15.09 -6.17
CA LEU A 201 -22.50 -15.48 -7.22
C LEU A 201 -21.29 -14.55 -7.19
N VAL A 202 -20.10 -15.12 -7.09
CA VAL A 202 -18.83 -14.39 -7.19
C VAL A 202 -18.53 -14.14 -8.66
N THR A 203 -18.42 -12.86 -9.01
CA THR A 203 -17.96 -12.43 -10.34
C THR A 203 -16.52 -11.90 -10.21
N GLY A 204 -15.66 -12.32 -11.14
CA GLY A 204 -14.24 -11.99 -11.12
C GLY A 204 -13.42 -12.84 -10.14
N PHE A 205 -12.22 -12.34 -9.81
CA PHE A 205 -11.21 -13.03 -9.02
C PHE A 205 -10.45 -12.03 -8.12
N PRO A 206 -9.75 -12.47 -7.07
CA PRO A 206 -8.97 -11.59 -6.22
C PRO A 206 -7.81 -10.99 -7.00
N GLN A 207 -7.63 -9.68 -6.88
CA GLN A 207 -6.50 -8.99 -7.49
C GLN A 207 -6.07 -7.79 -6.66
N ALA A 208 -4.83 -7.34 -6.87
CA ALA A 208 -4.34 -6.08 -6.31
C ALA A 208 -5.20 -4.91 -6.81
N GLY A 209 -5.70 -4.08 -5.90
CA GLY A 209 -6.61 -2.99 -6.21
C GLY A 209 -7.96 -3.42 -6.79
N GLY A 210 -8.38 -4.68 -6.58
CA GLY A 210 -9.62 -5.22 -7.16
C GLY A 210 -10.88 -4.46 -6.76
N SER A 211 -10.87 -3.75 -5.63
CA SER A 211 -12.01 -2.97 -5.16
C SER A 211 -11.60 -1.60 -4.65
N GLU A 212 -11.65 -0.55 -5.47
CA GLU A 212 -11.26 0.79 -5.01
C GLU A 212 -12.15 1.28 -3.84
N HIS A 213 -13.47 1.08 -3.90
CA HIS A 213 -14.37 1.58 -2.87
C HIS A 213 -14.13 0.90 -1.52
N VAL A 214 -13.98 -0.43 -1.50
CA VAL A 214 -13.73 -1.20 -0.28
C VAL A 214 -12.31 -0.96 0.22
N ALA A 215 -11.32 -0.96 -0.68
CA ALA A 215 -9.93 -0.67 -0.34
C ALA A 215 -9.77 0.68 0.38
N ASN A 216 -10.42 1.74 -0.09
CA ASN A 216 -10.27 3.06 0.52
C ASN A 216 -10.73 3.07 1.98
N PHE A 217 -11.86 2.44 2.33
CA PHE A 217 -12.32 2.47 3.72
C PHE A 217 -11.53 1.51 4.62
N VAL A 218 -11.14 0.33 4.13
CA VAL A 218 -10.31 -0.61 4.90
C VAL A 218 -8.92 -0.02 5.13
N LEU A 219 -8.33 0.67 4.15
CA LEU A 219 -7.07 1.38 4.32
C LEU A 219 -7.18 2.50 5.35
N THR A 220 -8.27 3.28 5.34
CA THR A 220 -8.47 4.31 6.36
C THR A 220 -8.62 3.69 7.74
N ALA A 221 -9.41 2.63 7.88
CA ALA A 221 -9.54 1.90 9.14
C ALA A 221 -8.18 1.35 9.61
N HIS A 222 -7.42 0.71 8.73
CA HIS A 222 -6.09 0.16 9.02
C HIS A 222 -5.07 1.22 9.49
N ARG A 223 -5.14 2.44 8.95
CA ARG A 223 -4.26 3.54 9.39
C ARG A 223 -4.60 4.03 10.80
N LEU A 224 -5.86 3.94 11.20
CA LEU A 224 -6.33 4.34 12.52
C LEU A 224 -6.16 3.21 13.53
N ASP A 225 -6.26 1.97 13.08
CA ASP A 225 -6.10 0.75 13.86
C ASP A 225 -5.44 -0.36 13.00
N PRO A 226 -4.13 -0.64 13.20
CA PRO A 226 -3.40 -1.64 12.42
C PRO A 226 -3.95 -3.07 12.50
N GLU A 227 -4.73 -3.41 13.54
CA GLU A 227 -5.37 -4.72 13.67
C GLU A 227 -6.49 -4.91 12.64
N VAL A 228 -7.09 -3.82 12.15
CA VAL A 228 -8.08 -3.89 11.08
C VAL A 228 -7.37 -4.10 9.75
N ARG A 229 -7.54 -5.29 9.17
CA ARG A 229 -6.91 -5.66 7.90
C ARG A 229 -7.87 -5.96 6.78
N ALA A 230 -9.15 -6.14 7.07
CA ALA A 230 -10.15 -6.51 6.07
C ALA A 230 -11.47 -5.78 6.28
N GLY A 231 -12.26 -5.73 5.21
CA GLY A 231 -13.63 -5.25 5.29
C GLY A 231 -14.48 -5.61 4.09
N MET A 232 -15.78 -5.45 4.27
CA MET A 232 -16.81 -5.84 3.30
C MET A 232 -17.98 -4.88 3.36
N ASN A 233 -18.59 -4.59 2.22
CA ASN A 233 -19.86 -3.88 2.18
C ASN A 233 -21.04 -4.86 2.03
N ILE A 234 -22.08 -4.67 2.84
CA ILE A 234 -23.34 -5.44 2.78
C ILE A 234 -24.53 -4.48 2.78
N ARG A 235 -25.67 -4.99 2.32
CA ARG A 235 -26.95 -4.28 2.31
C ARG A 235 -27.27 -3.73 3.69
N PHE A 236 -27.72 -2.48 3.70
CA PHE A 236 -28.28 -1.87 4.89
C PHE A 236 -29.73 -2.31 5.11
N SER A 237 -30.05 -2.70 6.34
CA SER A 237 -31.40 -2.73 6.88
C SER A 237 -31.34 -2.52 8.39
N GLU A 238 -32.45 -2.10 9.01
CA GLU A 238 -32.52 -2.00 10.47
C GLU A 238 -32.35 -3.36 11.15
N GLU A 239 -32.82 -4.44 10.50
CA GLU A 239 -32.62 -5.82 10.97
C GLU A 239 -31.15 -6.22 11.00
N VAL A 240 -30.38 -5.84 9.98
CA VAL A 240 -28.93 -6.05 9.94
C VAL A 240 -28.25 -5.32 11.10
N LEU A 241 -28.60 -4.06 11.33
CA LEU A 241 -28.04 -3.31 12.47
C LEU A 241 -28.43 -3.91 13.82
N ALA A 242 -29.68 -4.37 13.97
CA ALA A 242 -30.14 -5.04 15.18
C ALA A 242 -29.39 -6.37 15.41
N ALA A 243 -29.15 -7.16 14.36
CA ALA A 243 -28.34 -8.36 14.42
C ALA A 243 -26.89 -8.05 14.83
N CYS A 244 -26.26 -7.02 14.25
CA CYS A 244 -24.92 -6.58 14.64
C CYS A 244 -24.84 -6.23 16.13
N ARG A 245 -25.81 -5.46 16.66
CA ARG A 245 -25.86 -5.09 18.08
C ARG A 245 -26.07 -6.31 19.00
N ARG A 246 -26.95 -7.25 18.61
CA ARG A 246 -27.17 -8.51 19.34
C ARG A 246 -25.92 -9.40 19.40
N LEU A 247 -25.09 -9.36 18.35
CA LEU A 247 -23.79 -10.03 18.31
C LEU A 247 -22.71 -9.30 19.15
N GLY A 248 -23.04 -8.20 19.82
CA GLY A 248 -22.10 -7.42 20.63
C GLY A 248 -21.12 -6.57 19.83
N LEU A 249 -21.37 -6.38 18.53
CA LEU A 249 -20.49 -5.59 17.67
C LEU A 249 -20.62 -4.10 17.97
N SER A 250 -19.49 -3.41 17.98
CA SER A 250 -19.47 -1.96 18.02
C SER A 250 -19.93 -1.39 16.67
N VAL A 251 -20.86 -0.43 16.73
CA VAL A 251 -21.50 0.14 15.53
C VAL A 251 -21.33 1.65 15.52
N GLY A 252 -20.75 2.18 14.45
CA GLY A 252 -20.65 3.60 14.18
C GLY A 252 -21.39 4.02 12.91
N SER A 253 -21.67 5.32 12.78
CA SER A 253 -22.33 5.86 11.59
C SER A 253 -21.89 7.27 11.24
N PHE A 254 -21.96 7.59 9.96
CA PHE A 254 -21.81 8.96 9.47
C PHE A 254 -22.97 9.33 8.53
N SER A 255 -23.19 10.62 8.34
CA SER A 255 -24.17 11.15 7.38
C SER A 255 -23.44 11.83 6.23
N ARG A 256 -23.82 11.47 4.99
CA ARG A 256 -23.25 12.07 3.77
C ARG A 256 -23.55 13.57 3.64
N GLU A 257 -24.63 14.04 4.26
CA GLU A 257 -25.00 15.46 4.25
C GLU A 257 -24.02 16.35 5.03
N ARG A 258 -23.24 15.75 5.94
CA ARG A 258 -22.24 16.45 6.74
C ARG A 258 -20.83 16.34 6.14
N GLU A 259 -20.71 15.77 4.94
CA GLU A 259 -19.44 15.61 4.25
C GLU A 259 -18.88 16.98 3.81
N PRO A 260 -17.63 17.31 4.18
CA PRO A 260 -16.98 18.53 3.70
C PRO A 260 -16.78 18.51 2.17
N PRO A 261 -16.77 19.67 1.48
CA PRO A 261 -16.43 19.72 0.06
C PRO A 261 -15.01 19.20 -0.21
N GLY A 262 -14.84 18.37 -1.24
CA GLY A 262 -13.52 17.97 -1.75
C GLY A 262 -12.83 16.80 -1.04
N VAL A 263 -13.50 16.13 -0.08
CA VAL A 263 -12.97 14.91 0.54
C VAL A 263 -13.52 13.65 -0.13
N LYS A 264 -12.83 12.51 0.03
CA LYS A 264 -13.39 11.22 -0.35
C LYS A 264 -14.31 10.74 0.78
N THR A 265 -15.62 10.62 0.52
CA THR A 265 -16.64 10.20 1.50
C THR A 265 -16.23 9.03 2.38
N MET A 266 -15.58 8.02 1.80
CA MET A 266 -15.18 6.82 2.52
C MET A 266 -14.03 7.02 3.49
N VAL A 267 -13.11 7.93 3.17
CA VAL A 267 -12.00 8.27 4.06
C VAL A 267 -12.55 9.09 5.22
N TRP A 268 -13.27 10.17 4.90
CA TRP A 268 -13.86 11.04 5.91
C TRP A 268 -14.85 10.31 6.83
N GLY A 269 -15.71 9.44 6.29
CA GLY A 269 -16.72 8.74 7.07
C GLY A 269 -16.13 7.83 8.16
N ILE A 270 -15.00 7.15 7.88
CA ILE A 270 -14.32 6.32 8.88
C ILE A 270 -13.61 7.18 9.92
N GLU A 271 -12.92 8.23 9.50
CA GLU A 271 -12.25 9.18 10.42
C GLU A 271 -13.26 9.86 11.36
N GLU A 272 -14.42 10.24 10.83
CA GLU A 272 -15.51 10.85 11.58
C GLU A 272 -16.06 9.91 12.65
N VAL A 273 -16.26 8.64 12.29
CA VAL A 273 -16.74 7.62 13.21
C VAL A 273 -15.69 7.32 14.29
N HIS A 274 -14.43 7.17 13.89
CA HIS A 274 -13.33 6.97 14.83
C HIS A 274 -13.21 8.13 15.81
N ARG A 275 -13.30 9.39 15.33
CA ARG A 275 -13.27 10.59 16.17
C ARG A 275 -14.40 10.60 17.21
N LYS A 276 -15.59 10.14 16.84
CA LYS A 276 -16.76 10.07 17.73
C LYS A 276 -16.66 8.95 18.76
N LEU A 277 -16.12 7.79 18.37
CA LEU A 277 -16.10 6.60 19.21
C LEU A 277 -14.77 6.39 19.97
N GLY A 278 -13.73 7.14 19.62
CA GLY A 278 -12.36 6.97 20.13
C GLY A 278 -11.65 5.70 19.65
N ARG A 279 -12.27 4.92 18.76
CA ARG A 279 -11.76 3.66 18.20
C ARG A 279 -12.41 3.35 16.86
N VAL A 280 -11.78 2.49 16.07
CA VAL A 280 -12.41 1.94 14.86
C VAL A 280 -13.44 0.89 15.29
N PRO A 281 -14.73 1.01 14.92
CA PRO A 281 -15.73 0.01 15.28
C PRO A 281 -15.72 -1.19 14.33
N ASP A 282 -16.36 -2.29 14.75
CA ASP A 282 -16.54 -3.50 13.93
C ASP A 282 -17.46 -3.24 12.73
N VAL A 283 -18.40 -2.30 12.88
CA VAL A 283 -19.41 -1.98 11.87
C VAL A 283 -19.52 -0.48 11.67
N VAL A 284 -19.48 -0.04 10.41
CA VAL A 284 -19.76 1.34 10.01
C VAL A 284 -20.90 1.38 9.00
N PHE A 285 -21.92 2.21 9.24
CA PHE A 285 -23.02 2.35 8.29
C PHE A 285 -23.31 3.81 7.90
N ASP A 286 -23.97 3.98 6.75
CA ASP A 286 -24.59 5.23 6.33
C ASP A 286 -25.99 4.97 5.75
N ARG A 287 -26.89 5.93 5.91
CA ARG A 287 -28.28 5.85 5.43
C ARG A 287 -28.43 6.25 3.96
N GLY A 288 -27.34 6.26 3.19
CA GLY A 288 -27.35 6.66 1.80
C GLY A 288 -27.48 8.17 1.62
N GLY A 289 -27.89 8.57 0.43
CA GLY A 289 -28.10 9.95 0.02
C GLY A 289 -28.61 9.98 -1.42
N ILE A 290 -28.73 11.17 -2.02
CA ILE A 290 -29.18 11.30 -3.40
C ILE A 290 -28.26 10.48 -4.33
N GLY A 291 -28.83 9.48 -5.01
CA GLY A 291 -28.10 8.56 -5.90
C GLY A 291 -27.10 7.62 -5.19
N LYS A 292 -27.20 7.46 -3.87
CA LYS A 292 -26.33 6.57 -3.07
C LYS A 292 -27.16 5.63 -2.22
N GLU A 293 -27.04 4.33 -2.51
CA GLU A 293 -27.65 3.26 -1.72
C GLU A 293 -27.13 3.27 -0.27
N PRO A 294 -28.00 3.13 0.74
CA PRO A 294 -27.60 2.90 2.13
C PRO A 294 -26.72 1.66 2.26
N MET A 295 -25.73 1.69 3.16
CA MET A 295 -24.71 0.64 3.22
C MET A 295 -24.25 0.36 4.65
N VAL A 296 -24.06 -0.93 4.96
CA VAL A 296 -23.35 -1.40 6.15
C VAL A 296 -21.98 -1.92 5.73
N ARG A 297 -20.94 -1.60 6.51
CA ARG A 297 -19.56 -2.00 6.25
C ARG A 297 -19.05 -2.74 7.47
N LEU A 298 -18.63 -3.98 7.26
CA LEU A 298 -18.01 -4.82 8.27
C LEU A 298 -16.50 -4.64 8.17
N LEU A 299 -15.85 -4.56 9.33
CA LEU A 299 -14.40 -4.49 9.50
C LEU A 299 -13.93 -5.68 10.35
N GLY A 300 -12.69 -6.12 10.15
CA GLY A 300 -12.11 -7.21 10.93
C GLY A 300 -10.63 -7.42 10.63
N GLY A 301 -10.01 -8.37 11.33
CA GLY A 301 -8.58 -8.69 11.20
C GLY A 301 -8.25 -9.56 10.00
N SER A 302 -9.24 -10.17 9.35
CA SER A 302 -9.02 -11.00 8.16
C SER A 302 -10.26 -11.10 7.24
N PRO A 303 -10.07 -11.37 5.92
CA PRO A 303 -11.19 -11.65 5.01
C PRO A 303 -12.12 -12.76 5.53
N LEU A 304 -11.55 -13.83 6.08
CA LEU A 304 -12.32 -14.96 6.58
C LEU A 304 -13.17 -14.62 7.80
N GLU A 305 -12.63 -13.84 8.73
CA GLU A 305 -13.36 -13.34 9.89
C GLU A 305 -14.57 -12.51 9.46
N VAL A 306 -14.35 -11.54 8.56
CA VAL A 306 -15.41 -10.67 8.04
C VAL A 306 -16.48 -11.47 7.29
N ALA A 307 -16.09 -12.45 6.48
CA ALA A 307 -17.03 -13.33 5.79
C ALA A 307 -17.87 -14.18 6.77
N ARG A 308 -17.22 -14.78 7.78
CA ARG A 308 -17.92 -15.54 8.83
C ARG A 308 -18.87 -14.65 9.63
N LEU A 309 -18.48 -13.41 9.89
CA LEU A 309 -19.32 -12.43 10.57
C LEU A 309 -20.58 -12.12 9.77
N ALA A 310 -20.45 -11.88 8.46
CA ALA A 310 -21.61 -11.67 7.57
C ALA A 310 -22.57 -12.87 7.58
N ILE A 311 -22.04 -14.11 7.58
CA ILE A 311 -22.84 -15.32 7.68
C ILE A 311 -23.56 -15.43 9.04
N LYS A 312 -22.89 -15.08 10.14
CA LYS A 312 -23.52 -15.03 11.46
C LYS A 312 -24.67 -14.02 11.50
N ILE A 313 -24.46 -12.83 10.94
CA ILE A 313 -25.47 -11.78 10.85
C ILE A 313 -26.71 -12.29 10.11
N VAL A 314 -26.55 -12.86 8.91
CA VAL A 314 -27.73 -13.30 8.14
C VAL A 314 -28.49 -14.45 8.78
N ARG A 315 -27.77 -15.38 9.42
CA ARG A 315 -28.41 -16.49 10.15
C ARG A 315 -29.19 -16.01 11.37
N MET A 316 -28.71 -14.97 12.05
CA MET A 316 -29.41 -14.34 13.18
C MET A 316 -30.63 -13.49 12.77
N ILE A 317 -30.72 -13.09 11.51
CA ILE A 317 -31.93 -12.45 10.97
C ILE A 317 -32.99 -13.51 10.64
N LYS A 318 -32.56 -14.71 10.22
CA LYS A 318 -33.48 -15.80 9.81
C LYS A 318 -33.92 -16.74 10.95
N GLY A 319 -33.17 -16.81 12.04
CA GLY A 319 -33.48 -17.59 13.24
C GLY A 319 -34.08 -16.73 14.32
#